data_AF-A0A1Y4UUT0-F1
#
_entry.id   AF-A0A1Y4UUT0-F1
#
_cell.length_a   1.000
_cell.length_b   1.000
_cell.length_c   1.000
_cell.angle_alpha   90.00
_cell.angle_beta   90.00
_cell.angle_gamma   90.00
#
_symmetry.space_group_name_H-M   'P 1'
#
loop_
_entity.id
_entity.type
_entity.pdbx_description
1 polymer ?
#
loop_
_entity_poly.entity_id
_entity_poly.type
_entity_poly.pdbx_seq_one_letter_code
_entity_poly.pdbx_strand_id
1 'polypeptide(L)' 'MSLDDYLNTMTLEDAKAVKVDCGYNAGKTLGEVAMRKPSDLDWYVQKYNGRNLALKAAAILLVNAAAQRAS' A
#
# COMPACT_ATOMS: atom_id res chain seq x y z
N MET A 1 7.77 14.23 -4.84
CA MET A 1 6.36 13.83 -4.78
C MET A 1 6.01 13.60 -3.32
N SER A 2 5.01 14.29 -2.81
CA SER A 2 4.51 14.17 -1.45
C SER A 2 3.61 12.92 -1.30
N LEU A 3 3.24 12.59 -0.06
CA LEU A 3 2.27 11.52 0.19
C LEU A 3 0.92 11.85 -0.45
N ASP A 4 0.46 13.09 -0.30
CA ASP A 4 -0.79 13.58 -0.87
C ASP A 4 -0.78 13.55 -2.40
N ASP A 5 0.34 13.88 -3.04
CA ASP A 5 0.46 13.76 -4.50
C ASP A 5 0.19 12.32 -4.97
N TYR A 6 0.74 11.33 -4.27
CA TYR A 6 0.48 9.93 -4.59
C TYR A 6 -0.98 9.54 -4.32
N LEU A 7 -1.56 9.96 -3.19
CA LEU A 7 -2.96 9.63 -2.87
C LEU A 7 -3.95 10.19 -3.90
N ASN A 8 -3.62 11.32 -4.56
CA ASN A 8 -4.48 11.95 -5.56
C ASN A 8 -4.23 11.44 -6.99
N THR A 9 -3.04 10.94 -7.30
CA THR A 9 -2.66 10.57 -8.69
C THR A 9 -2.52 9.07 -8.93
N MET A 10 -2.27 8.28 -7.89
CA MET A 10 -2.06 6.83 -8.00
C MET A 10 -3.38 6.09 -8.18
N THR A 11 -3.46 5.22 -9.19
CA THR A 11 -4.61 4.34 -9.36
C THR A 11 -4.53 3.11 -8.45
N LEU A 12 -5.65 2.38 -8.28
CA LEU A 12 -5.61 1.11 -7.56
C LEU A 12 -4.75 0.04 -8.25
N GLU A 13 -4.57 0.11 -9.56
CA GLU A 13 -3.69 -0.80 -10.29
C GLU A 13 -2.22 -0.47 -10.01
N ASP A 14 -1.86 0.81 -10.05
CA ASP A 14 -0.53 1.28 -9.65
C ASP A 14 -0.22 0.87 -8.21
N ALA A 15 -1.18 1.07 -7.30
CA ALA A 15 -1.05 0.72 -5.90
C ALA A 15 -0.74 -0.78 -5.71
N LYS A 16 -1.39 -1.66 -6.46
CA LYS A 16 -1.10 -3.10 -6.43
C LYS A 16 0.30 -3.41 -6.94
N ALA A 17 0.80 -2.66 -7.93
CA ALA A 17 2.10 -2.90 -8.55
C ALA A 17 3.30 -2.40 -7.73
N VAL A 18 3.07 -1.55 -6.72
CA VAL A 18 4.16 -1.03 -5.87
C VAL A 18 4.86 -2.18 -5.14
N LYS A 19 6.18 -2.27 -5.32
CA LYS A 19 7.04 -3.24 -4.63
C LYS A 19 7.42 -2.74 -3.24
N VAL A 20 7.33 -3.66 -2.27
CA VAL A 20 7.85 -3.48 -0.92
C VAL A 20 9.38 -3.52 -0.96
N ASP A 21 10.01 -2.48 -0.42
CA ASP A 21 11.48 -2.33 -0.38
C ASP A 21 12.12 -2.72 0.96
N CYS A 22 11.32 -3.08 1.97
CA CYS A 22 11.82 -3.36 3.31
C CYS A 22 11.06 -4.47 4.07
N GLY A 23 11.73 -5.08 5.04
CA GLY A 23 11.12 -5.98 6.02
C GLY A 23 10.67 -7.33 5.45
N TYR A 24 9.76 -7.99 6.17
CA TYR A 24 9.31 -9.37 5.88
C TYR A 24 8.69 -9.56 4.48
N ASN A 25 8.05 -8.53 3.93
CA ASN A 25 7.43 -8.59 2.61
C ASN A 25 8.31 -8.01 1.49
N ALA A 26 9.57 -7.67 1.76
CA ALA A 26 10.49 -7.13 0.75
C ALA A 26 10.53 -8.00 -0.52
N GLY A 27 10.50 -7.33 -1.67
CA GLY A 27 10.49 -7.97 -3.00
C GLY A 27 9.11 -8.33 -3.53
N LYS A 28 8.08 -8.41 -2.69
CA LYS A 28 6.68 -8.60 -3.11
C LYS A 28 6.04 -7.27 -3.51
N THR A 29 5.04 -7.34 -4.37
CA THR A 29 4.11 -6.25 -4.65
C THR A 29 3.04 -6.14 -3.55
N LEU A 30 2.47 -4.95 -3.35
CA LEU A 30 1.37 -4.78 -2.41
C LEU A 30 0.12 -5.56 -2.82
N GLY A 31 -0.09 -5.81 -4.12
CA GLY A 31 -1.12 -6.72 -4.60
C GLY A 31 -0.91 -8.16 -4.09
N GLU A 32 0.32 -8.67 -4.14
CA GLU A 32 0.65 -9.98 -3.57
C GLU A 32 0.50 -10.03 -2.05
N VAL A 33 0.88 -8.95 -1.34
CA VAL A 33 0.66 -8.83 0.11
C VAL A 33 -0.84 -8.88 0.42
N ALA A 34 -1.63 -8.09 -0.31
CA ALA A 34 -3.09 -8.04 -0.16
C ALA A 34 -3.73 -9.42 -0.36
N MET A 35 -3.27 -10.20 -1.35
CA MET A 35 -3.81 -11.55 -1.62
C MET A 35 -3.40 -12.58 -0.56
N ARG A 36 -2.14 -12.53 -0.07
CA ARG A 36 -1.62 -13.55 0.86
C ARG A 36 -2.07 -13.31 2.29
N LYS A 37 -2.00 -12.05 2.74
CA LYS A 37 -2.35 -11.66 4.11
C LYS A 37 -2.72 -10.17 4.12
N PRO A 38 -4.00 -9.82 3.84
CA PRO A 38 -4.44 -8.44 3.73
C PRO A 38 -4.10 -7.57 4.95
N SER A 39 -4.13 -8.15 6.17
CA SER A 39 -3.79 -7.46 7.42
C SER A 39 -2.34 -6.97 7.51
N ASP A 40 -1.44 -7.46 6.66
CA ASP A 40 -0.06 -6.96 6.61
C ASP A 40 -0.01 -5.54 5.98
N LEU A 41 -1.04 -5.14 5.23
CA LEU A 41 -1.15 -3.78 4.67
C LEU A 41 -1.29 -2.71 5.78
N ASP A 42 -1.96 -3.04 6.88
CA ASP A 42 -2.18 -2.12 8.01
C ASP A 42 -0.87 -1.61 8.61
N TRP A 43 0.18 -2.42 8.60
CA TRP A 43 1.49 -2.01 9.08
C TRP A 43 2.08 -0.88 8.22
N TYR A 44 1.90 -0.93 6.90
CA TYR A 44 2.36 0.12 5.99
C TYR A 44 1.56 1.41 6.14
N VAL A 45 0.29 1.31 6.51
CA VAL A 45 -0.55 2.47 6.81
C VAL A 45 -0.14 3.12 8.14
N GLN A 46 -0.07 2.32 9.21
CA GLN A 46 0.00 2.82 10.58
C GLN A 46 1.42 2.98 11.14
N LYS A 47 2.36 2.13 10.71
CA LYS A 47 3.67 2.00 11.35
C LYS A 47 4.83 2.36 10.44
N TYR A 48 4.68 2.25 9.12
CA TYR A 48 5.74 2.58 8.19
C TYR A 48 6.08 4.08 8.21
N ASN A 49 7.36 4.35 8.44
CA ASN A 49 7.99 5.67 8.50
C ASN A 49 9.17 5.80 7.52
N GLY A 50 9.29 4.87 6.56
CA GLY A 50 10.35 4.89 5.56
C GLY A 50 10.13 5.98 4.50
N ARG A 51 11.15 6.14 3.63
CA ARG A 51 11.18 7.21 2.62
C ARG A 51 10.33 6.91 1.38
N ASN A 52 9.85 5.67 1.21
CA ASN A 52 9.05 5.30 0.06
C ASN A 52 7.58 5.71 0.28
N LEU A 53 7.27 6.96 -0.05
CA LEU A 53 5.93 7.49 0.10
C LEU A 53 4.93 6.84 -0.85
N ALA A 54 5.37 6.33 -2.00
CA ALA A 54 4.53 5.56 -2.91
C ALA A 54 4.04 4.26 -2.26
N LEU A 55 4.91 3.55 -1.55
CA LEU A 55 4.55 2.35 -0.78
C LEU A 55 3.49 2.66 0.28
N LYS A 56 3.67 3.76 1.02
CA LYS A 56 2.70 4.18 2.03
C LYS A 56 1.35 4.56 1.42
N ALA A 57 1.36 5.38 0.37
CA ALA A 57 0.13 5.80 -0.33
C ALA A 57 -0.62 4.60 -0.92
N ALA A 58 0.10 3.69 -1.58
CA ALA A 58 -0.48 2.49 -2.17
C ALA A 58 -1.16 1.61 -1.11
N ALA A 59 -0.54 1.41 0.05
CA ALA A 59 -1.15 0.65 1.13
C ALA A 59 -2.44 1.32 1.66
N ILE A 60 -2.45 2.65 1.82
CA ILE A 60 -3.63 3.41 2.23
C ILE A 60 -4.77 3.21 1.21
N LEU A 61 -4.48 3.35 -0.09
CA LEU A 61 -5.47 3.19 -1.15
C LEU A 61 -6.08 1.78 -1.17
N LEU A 62 -5.26 0.75 -1.02
CA LEU A 62 -5.73 -0.65 -1.01
C LEU A 62 -6.58 -0.97 0.21
N VAL A 63 -6.19 -0.49 1.40
CA VAL A 63 -6.99 -0.68 2.63
C VAL A 63 -8.32 0.06 2.53
N ASN A 64 -8.32 1.31 2.06
CA ASN A 64 -9.54 2.09 1.87
C ASN A 64 -10.48 1.44 0.83
N ALA A 65 -9.95 0.95 -0.28
CA ALA A 65 -10.75 0.26 -1.30
C ALA A 65 -11.34 -1.06 -0.79
N ALA A 66 -10.62 -1.79 0.07
CA ALA A 66 -11.15 -2.98 0.71
C ALA A 66 -12.28 -2.64 1.70
N ALA A 67 -12.11 -1.57 2.49
CA ALA A 67 -13.13 -1.10 3.44
C ALA A 67 -14.43 -0.65 2.73
N GLN A 68 -14.33 0.10 1.64
CA GLN A 68 -15.50 0.53 0.84
C GLN A 68 -16.25 -0.62 0.16
N ARG A 69 -15.58 -1.75 -0.08
CA ARG A 69 -16.23 -2.95 -0.64
C ARG A 69 -16.94 -3.80 0.42
N ALA A 70 -16.62 -3.59 1.70
CA ALA A 70 -17.19 -4.33 2.82
C ALA A 70 -18.40 -3.62 3.45
N SER A 71 -18.69 -2.38 3.04
CA SER A 71 -19.86 -1.58 3.42
C SER A 71 -21.02 -1.76 2.44
#